data_AF-A0A977KTT0-F1
#
_entry.id   AF-A0A977KTT0-F1
#
_cell.length_a   1.000
_cell.length_b   1.000
_cell.length_c   1.000
_cell.angle_alpha   90.00
_cell.angle_beta   90.00
_cell.angle_gamma   90.00
#
_symmetry.space_group_name_H-M   'P 1'
#
loop_
_entity.id
_entity.type
_entity.pdbx_description
1 polymer ?
#
loop_
_entity_poly.entity_id
_entity_poly.type
_entity_poly.pdbx_seq_one_letter_code
_entity_poly.pdbx_strand_id
1 'polypeptide(L)' 'MYVIPPEKSAEFVSNMEDVLEIYHRPYDPNCPVICMDEQPIQLVKETRLPLPAKPGQPEAHDYEYERNGTANIFMLVVF' A
#
# COMPACT_ATOMS: atom_id res chain seq x y z
N MET A 1 13.98 -5.39 2.22
CA MET A 1 13.69 -6.81 1.93
C MET A 1 13.81 -7.56 3.24
N TYR A 2 12.71 -8.04 3.81
CA TYR A 2 12.79 -8.95 4.96
C TYR A 2 13.19 -10.33 4.44
N VAL A 3 14.17 -10.97 5.08
CA VAL A 3 14.65 -12.31 4.75
C VAL A 3 14.32 -13.21 5.92
N ILE A 4 13.63 -14.32 5.66
CA ILE A 4 13.36 -15.33 6.68
C ILE A 4 14.69 -16.03 7.01
N PRO A 5 15.14 -16.02 8.28
CA PRO A 5 16.39 -16.68 8.66
C PRO A 5 16.31 -18.19 8.40
N PRO A 6 17.35 -18.80 7.81
CA PRO A 6 17.31 -20.20 7.34
C PRO A 6 17.06 -21.21 8.47
N GLU A 7 17.53 -20.93 9.68
CA GLU A 7 17.49 -21.86 10.82
C GLU A 7 16.10 -22.03 11.47
N LYS A 8 15.13 -21.17 11.12
CA LYS A 8 13.73 -21.23 11.62
C LYS A 8 12.69 -21.37 10.50
N SER A 9 13.12 -21.80 9.32
CA SER A 9 12.28 -21.84 8.12
C SER A 9 11.12 -22.83 8.23
N ALA A 10 11.32 -24.01 8.83
CA ALA A 10 10.30 -25.07 8.83
C ALA A 10 9.05 -24.73 9.68
N GLU A 11 9.24 -24.20 10.90
CA GLU A 11 8.14 -23.77 11.76
C GLU A 11 7.39 -22.58 11.14
N PHE A 12 8.13 -21.62 10.57
CA PHE A 12 7.53 -20.50 9.84
C PHE A 12 6.69 -20.97 8.64
N VAL A 13 7.22 -21.90 7.83
CA VAL A 13 6.50 -22.47 6.68
C VAL A 13 5.24 -23.19 7.16
N SER A 14 5.34 -24.04 8.19
CA SER A 14 4.18 -24.74 8.75
C SER A 14 3.08 -23.78 9.18
N ASN A 15 3.43 -22.67 9.85
CA ASN A 15 2.45 -21.68 10.27
C ASN A 15 1.89 -20.85 9.11
N MET A 16 2.66 -20.67 8.03
CA MET A 16 2.20 -19.96 6.83
C MET A 16 1.18 -20.79 6.04
N GLU A 17 1.28 -22.12 6.08
CA GLU A 17 0.27 -23.00 5.45
C GLU A 17 -1.13 -22.78 6.05
N ASP A 18 -1.24 -22.61 7.38
CA ASP A 18 -2.52 -22.30 8.04
C ASP A 18 -3.14 -20.97 7.53
N VAL A 19 -2.29 -19.98 7.22
CA VAL A 19 -2.71 -18.70 6.65
C VAL A 19 -3.17 -18.87 5.21
N LEU A 20 -2.40 -19.61 4.40
CA LEU A 20 -2.74 -19.87 2.99
C LEU A 20 -4.02 -20.71 2.85
N GLU A 21 -4.28 -21.63 3.78
CA GLU A 21 -5.52 -22.41 3.79
C GLU A 21 -6.75 -21.50 3.83
N ILE A 22 -6.71 -20.40 4.59
CA ILE A 22 -7.81 -19.42 4.65
C ILE A 22 -8.07 -18.79 3.28
N TYR A 23 -7.02 -18.41 2.54
CA TYR A 23 -7.13 -17.85 1.20
C TYR A 23 -7.59 -18.85 0.13
N HIS A 24 -7.46 -20.16 0.40
CA HIS A 24 -7.94 -21.22 -0.49
C HIS A 24 -9.40 -21.62 -0.26
N ARG A 25 -10.04 -21.15 0.82
CA ARG A 25 -11.43 -21.50 1.11
C ARG A 25 -12.37 -20.99 0.01
N PRO A 26 -13.42 -21.76 -0.35
CA PRO A 26 -14.50 -21.23 -1.16
C PRO A 26 -15.13 -20.01 -0.48
N TYR A 27 -15.52 -19.03 -1.27
CA TYR A 27 -16.21 -17.86 -0.76
C TYR A 27 -17.52 -18.23 -0.04
N ASP A 28 -17.65 -17.78 1.22
CA ASP A 28 -18.88 -17.85 2.00
C ASP A 28 -19.35 -16.44 2.37
N PRO A 29 -20.52 -15.98 1.89
CA PRO A 29 -21.07 -14.67 2.24
C PRO A 29 -21.28 -14.45 3.74
N ASN A 30 -21.45 -15.52 4.52
CA ASN A 30 -21.61 -15.44 5.98
C ASN A 30 -20.26 -15.36 6.71
N CYS A 31 -19.17 -15.70 6.03
CA CYS A 31 -17.80 -15.65 6.56
C CYS A 31 -16.82 -15.16 5.49
N PRO A 32 -16.94 -13.88 5.06
CA PRO A 32 -16.07 -13.34 4.02
C PRO A 32 -14.64 -13.18 4.53
N VAL A 33 -13.66 -13.53 3.69
CA VAL A 33 -12.26 -13.22 3.96
C VAL A 33 -12.00 -11.78 3.57
N ILE A 34 -11.57 -10.96 4.53
CA ILE A 34 -11.25 -9.54 4.30
C ILE A 34 -9.76 -9.36 4.46
N CYS A 35 -9.10 -8.86 3.41
CA CYS A 35 -7.74 -8.36 3.51
C CYS A 35 -7.81 -6.87 3.86
N MET A 36 -7.06 -6.45 4.88
CA MET A 36 -6.89 -5.06 5.27
C MET A 36 -5.44 -4.66 5.02
N ASP A 37 -5.23 -3.56 4.31
CA ASP A 37 -3.91 -2.94 4.16
C ASP A 37 -3.92 -1.53 4.74
N GLU A 38 -2.77 -1.10 5.27
CA GLU A 38 -2.56 0.24 5.82
C GLU A 38 -1.31 0.85 5.22
N GLN A 39 -1.45 2.06 4.67
CA GLN A 39 -0.32 2.82 4.17
C GLN A 39 -0.28 4.22 4.79
N PRO A 40 0.78 4.57 5.54
CA PRO A 40 1.01 5.95 5.95
C PRO A 40 1.38 6.79 4.72
N ILE A 41 0.69 7.90 4.54
CA ILE A 41 0.93 8.87 3.48
C ILE A 41 1.34 10.21 4.06
N GLN A 42 2.29 10.86 3.38
CA GLN A 42 2.61 12.25 3.66
C GLN A 42 1.70 13.14 2.82
N LEU A 43 1.03 14.08 3.48
CA LEU A 43 0.24 15.10 2.80
C LEU A 43 1.18 16.22 2.38
N VAL A 44 1.24 16.50 1.08
CA VAL A 44 2.06 17.58 0.51
C VAL A 44 1.17 18.63 -0.11
N LYS A 45 1.56 19.89 0.04
CA LYS A 45 0.86 21.04 -0.54
C LYS A 45 1.78 21.74 -1.53
N GLU A 46 1.28 22.03 -2.72
CA GLU A 46 1.99 22.85 -3.69
C GLU A 46 2.18 24.27 -3.14
N THR A 47 3.42 24.75 -3.19
CA THR A 47 3.78 26.10 -2.75
C THR A 47 3.75 27.11 -3.89
N ARG A 48 3.77 26.63 -5.14
CA ARG A 48 3.93 27.44 -6.36
C ARG A 48 2.96 26.96 -7.43
N LEU A 49 2.47 27.89 -8.24
CA LEU A 49 1.62 27.57 -9.38
C LEU A 49 2.46 26.98 -10.52
N PRO A 50 1.98 25.92 -11.20
CA PRO A 50 2.65 25.37 -12.37
C PRO A 50 2.77 26.42 -13.50
N LEU A 51 3.86 26.34 -14.25
CA LEU A 51 4.01 27.16 -15.46
C LEU A 51 3.19 26.54 -16.59
N PRO A 52 2.35 27.33 -17.28
CA PRO A 52 1.46 26.81 -18.30
C PRO A 52 2.26 26.22 -19.48
N ALA A 53 1.71 25.15 -20.04
CA ALA A 53 2.26 24.53 -21.24
C ALA A 53 2.35 25.54 -22.40
N LYS A 54 3.39 25.40 -23.22
CA LYS A 54 3.59 26.15 -24.47
C LYS A 54 3.78 25.16 -25.62
N PRO A 55 3.58 25.57 -26.89
CA PRO A 55 3.87 24.69 -28.02
C PRO A 55 5.31 24.14 -27.94
N GLY A 56 5.44 22.81 -27.85
CA GLY A 56 6.73 22.13 -27.70
C GLY A 56 7.30 22.08 -26.27
N GLN A 57 6.60 22.61 -25.27
CA GLN A 57 7.00 22.57 -23.85
C GLN A 57 5.82 22.14 -22.98
N PRO A 58 5.90 20.98 -22.30
CA PRO A 58 4.85 20.55 -21.38
C PRO A 58 4.75 21.48 -20.18
N GLU A 59 3.63 21.38 -19.45
CA GLU A 59 3.45 22.05 -18.17
C GLU A 59 4.60 21.70 -17.21
N ALA A 60 5.14 22.72 -16.54
CA ALA A 60 6.26 22.55 -15.63
C ALA A 60 5.83 22.79 -14.19
N HIS A 61 6.03 21.77 -13.35
CA HIS A 61 5.80 21.84 -11.92
C HIS A 61 7.13 22.03 -11.19
N ASP A 62 7.13 22.89 -10.18
CA ASP A 62 8.26 23.01 -9.26
C ASP A 62 8.30 21.79 -8.32
N TYR A 63 9.48 21.39 -7.89
CA TYR A 63 9.67 20.26 -6.99
C TYR A 63 9.51 20.64 -5.51
N GLU A 64 9.49 21.93 -5.19
CA GLU A 64 9.30 22.41 -3.82
C GLU A 64 7.86 22.22 -3.33
N TYR A 65 7.70 21.64 -2.16
CA TYR A 65 6.41 21.41 -1.52
C TYR A 65 6.46 21.74 -0.02
N GLU A 66 5.31 22.04 0.54
CA GLU A 66 5.13 22.19 1.98
C GLU A 66 4.62 20.87 2.58
N ARG A 67 5.26 20.40 3.65
CA ARG A 67 4.81 19.21 4.37
C ARG A 67 3.57 19.56 5.20
N ASN A 68 2.42 19.05 4.79
CA ASN A 68 1.12 19.36 5.36
C ASN A 68 0.59 18.24 6.27
N GLY A 69 1.49 17.64 7.05
CA GLY A 69 1.17 16.53 7.96
C GLY A 69 1.23 15.13 7.31
N THR A 70 0.61 14.16 7.98
CA THR A 70 0.53 12.76 7.57
C THR A 70 -0.86 12.22 7.84
N ALA A 71 -1.30 11.26 7.03
CA ALA A 71 -2.52 10.50 7.25
C ALA A 71 -2.25 9.00 7.01
N ASN A 72 -3.09 8.13 7.54
CA ASN A 72 -3.05 6.71 7.19
C ASN A 72 -4.24 6.39 6.31
N ILE A 73 -3.98 5.74 5.18
CA ILE A 73 -5.02 5.19 4.32
C ILE A 73 -5.21 3.74 4.72
N PHE A 74 -6.46 3.36 4.94
CA PHE A 74 -6.87 1.98 5.16
C PHE A 74 -7.62 1.47 3.92
N MET A 75 -7.25 0.31 3.42
CA MET A 75 -7.93 -0.38 2.32
C MET A 75 -8.48 -1.70 2.81
N LEU A 76 -9.73 -2.02 2.46
CA LEU A 76 -10.36 -3.31 2.77
C LEU A 76 -10.86 -3.95 1.48
N VAL A 77 -10.48 -5.19 1.23
CA VAL A 77 -10.86 -5.98 0.04
C VAL A 77 -11.45 -7.32 0.48
N VAL A 78 -12.60 -7.68 -0.10
CA VAL A 78 -13.26 -8.97 0.11
C VAL A 78 -12.75 -9.96 -0.94
N PHE A 79 -12.28 -11.12 -0.48
CA PHE A 79 -11.85 -12.26 -1.31
C PHE A 79 -12.93 -13.34 -1.36
#